data_AF-A0A9P5JRC8-F1
#
_entry.id   AF-A0A9P5JRC8-F1
#
_cell.length_a   1.000
_cell.length_b   1.000
_cell.length_c   1.000
_cell.angle_alpha   90.00
_cell.angle_beta   90.00
_cell.angle_gamma   90.00
#
_symmetry.space_group_name_H-M   'P 1'
#
loop_
_entity.id
_entity.type
_entity.pdbx_description
1 polymer ?
#
loop_
_entity_poly.entity_id
_entity_poly.type
_entity_poly.pdbx_seq_one_letter_code
_entity_poly.pdbx_strand_id
1 'polypeptide(L)'
;MKRGEDGPMLEWLENVNKWGFCFVKGVPATPEATQELIERIAFIRVTHYGGFWDFTADLAHGDTAYTNLALKAHTDSTYFTDPCGLQIFHLLSHTEGAGGESLLVDGFRAATLLGQANPAHLDVLARTKVPTHAVGDAEYHFMMPEERGNRIVELSQDGSEPVRVAYNNDDRGTIRGKKTVEELDTW
;
A
#
# COMPACT_ATOMS: atom_id res chain seq x y z
N MET A 1 -26.19 4.23 23.56
CA MET A 1 -26.43 4.83 22.23
C MET A 1 -26.86 3.70 21.30
N LYS A 2 -28.07 3.72 20.75
CA LYS A 2 -28.50 2.67 19.80
C LYS A 2 -27.75 2.91 18.48
N ARG A 3 -27.04 1.91 17.97
CA ARG A 3 -26.43 1.98 16.63
C ARG A 3 -27.57 2.09 15.61
N GLY A 4 -27.63 3.18 14.85
CA GLY A 4 -28.56 3.35 13.73
C GLY A 4 -28.17 2.50 12.53
N GLU A 5 -28.67 2.84 11.34
CA GLU A 5 -28.31 2.22 10.05
C GLU A 5 -26.79 2.27 9.75
N ASP A 6 -26.05 3.17 10.41
CA ASP A 6 -24.58 3.30 10.33
C ASP A 6 -23.81 2.37 11.28
N GLY A 7 -24.51 1.55 12.07
CA GLY A 7 -23.90 0.62 13.02
C GLY A 7 -22.83 -0.29 12.43
N PRO A 8 -23.07 -0.92 11.27
CA PRO A 8 -22.07 -1.76 10.58
C PRO A 8 -20.90 -0.95 10.04
N MET A 9 -21.14 0.26 9.52
CA MET A 9 -20.07 1.11 8.96
C MET A 9 -19.10 1.56 10.05
N LEU A 10 -19.63 1.99 11.21
CA LEU A 10 -18.80 2.33 12.35
C LEU A 10 -17.92 1.15 12.78
N GLU A 11 -18.48 -0.06 12.82
CA GLU A 11 -17.72 -1.27 13.16
C GLU A 11 -16.58 -1.55 12.16
N TRP A 12 -16.82 -1.35 10.85
CA TRP A 12 -15.75 -1.49 9.85
C TRP A 12 -14.63 -0.47 10.07
N LEU A 13 -14.99 0.79 10.29
CA LEU A 13 -14.02 1.86 10.54
C LEU A 13 -13.23 1.65 11.84
N GLU A 14 -13.89 1.21 12.91
CA GLU A 14 -13.24 0.84 14.17
C GLU A 14 -12.25 -0.33 13.96
N ASN A 15 -12.63 -1.33 13.16
CA ASN A 15 -11.76 -2.45 12.85
C ASN A 15 -10.57 -2.03 11.98
N VAL A 16 -10.76 -1.21 10.94
CA VAL A 16 -9.66 -0.65 10.15
C VAL A 16 -8.72 0.15 11.02
N ASN A 17 -9.24 1.03 11.89
CA ASN A 17 -8.41 1.83 12.79
C ASN A 17 -7.64 0.97 13.81
N LYS A 18 -8.24 -0.11 14.31
CA LYS A 18 -7.63 -0.95 15.35
C LYS A 18 -6.67 -2.00 14.79
N TRP A 19 -7.01 -2.61 13.66
CA TRP A 19 -6.33 -3.79 13.11
C TRP A 19 -5.67 -3.54 11.75
N GLY A 20 -5.87 -2.37 11.15
CA GLY A 20 -5.37 -2.02 9.82
C GLY A 20 -6.23 -2.53 8.66
N PHE A 21 -7.21 -3.41 8.91
CA PHE A 21 -8.10 -3.94 7.87
C PHE A 21 -9.43 -4.44 8.44
N CYS A 22 -10.42 -4.64 7.57
CA CYS A 22 -11.67 -5.31 7.89
C CYS A 22 -12.21 -6.05 6.65
N PHE A 23 -12.89 -7.18 6.85
CA PHE A 23 -13.62 -7.86 5.79
C PHE A 23 -15.08 -7.43 5.79
N VAL A 24 -15.55 -6.90 4.66
CA VAL A 24 -16.96 -6.62 4.42
C VAL A 24 -17.58 -7.80 3.69
N LYS A 25 -18.76 -8.25 4.13
CA LYS A 25 -19.49 -9.39 3.54
C LYS A 25 -20.87 -8.95 3.08
N GLY A 26 -21.40 -9.64 2.08
CA GLY A 26 -22.76 -9.42 1.58
C GLY A 26 -22.89 -8.24 0.61
N VAL A 27 -21.77 -7.71 0.11
CA VAL A 27 -21.78 -6.75 -1.01
C VAL A 27 -22.05 -7.54 -2.29
N PRO A 28 -23.03 -7.16 -3.13
CA PRO A 28 -23.20 -7.75 -4.45
C PRO A 28 -21.91 -7.63 -5.26
N ALA A 29 -21.46 -8.71 -5.88
CA ALA A 29 -20.22 -8.77 -6.66
C ALA A 29 -20.34 -8.03 -8.01
N THR A 30 -20.61 -6.72 -7.96
CA THR A 30 -20.63 -5.83 -9.12
C THR A 30 -19.79 -4.58 -8.83
N PRO A 31 -19.21 -3.96 -9.87
CA PRO A 31 -18.48 -2.72 -9.71
C PRO A 31 -19.33 -1.61 -9.08
N GLU A 32 -20.59 -1.47 -9.46
CA GLU A 32 -21.49 -0.42 -8.99
C GLU A 32 -21.77 -0.52 -7.49
N ALA A 33 -22.04 -1.72 -6.98
CA ALA A 33 -22.27 -1.94 -5.55
C ALA A 33 -20.99 -1.67 -4.73
N THR A 34 -19.83 -1.94 -5.33
CA THR A 34 -18.53 -1.62 -4.73
C THR A 34 -18.35 -0.11 -4.63
N GLN A 35 -18.57 0.61 -5.73
CA GLN A 35 -18.45 2.06 -5.78
C GLN A 35 -19.41 2.75 -4.80
N GLU A 36 -20.68 2.33 -4.74
CA GLU A 36 -21.67 2.87 -3.79
C GLU A 36 -21.20 2.71 -2.34
N LEU A 37 -20.65 1.55 -1.99
CA LEU A 37 -20.12 1.30 -0.66
C LEU A 37 -18.89 2.17 -0.34
N ILE A 38 -17.96 2.30 -1.29
CA ILE A 38 -16.76 3.14 -1.12
C ILE A 38 -17.18 4.58 -0.87
N GLU A 39 -18.08 5.13 -1.70
CA GLU A 39 -18.54 6.52 -1.61
C GLU A 39 -19.31 6.82 -0.32
N ARG A 40 -19.89 5.80 0.33
CA ARG A 40 -20.45 5.92 1.67
C ARG A 40 -19.39 6.01 2.77
N ILE A 41 -18.21 5.42 2.56
CA ILE A 41 -17.09 5.46 3.51
C ILE A 41 -16.30 6.76 3.35
N ALA A 42 -15.87 7.07 2.12
CA ALA A 42 -15.06 8.23 1.78
C ALA A 42 -15.13 8.55 0.28
N PHE A 43 -14.58 9.69 -0.13
CA PHE A 43 -14.37 9.98 -1.54
C PHE A 43 -13.36 9.01 -2.17
N ILE A 44 -13.53 8.73 -3.47
CA ILE A 44 -12.55 7.97 -4.25
C ILE A 44 -11.41 8.89 -4.66
N ARG A 45 -10.17 8.52 -4.32
CA ARG A 45 -8.99 9.26 -4.73
C ARG A 45 -8.62 8.90 -6.17
N VAL A 46 -8.84 9.84 -7.09
CA VAL A 46 -8.43 9.67 -8.49
C VAL A 46 -6.90 9.67 -8.60
N THR A 47 -6.36 8.64 -9.26
CA THR A 47 -4.95 8.49 -9.60
C THR A 47 -4.76 8.41 -11.11
N HIS A 48 -3.56 8.11 -11.58
CA HIS A 48 -3.30 7.88 -13.01
C HIS A 48 -3.89 6.58 -13.54
N TYR A 49 -4.17 5.59 -12.67
CA TYR A 49 -4.95 4.41 -13.03
C TYR A 49 -6.46 4.71 -13.15
N GLY A 50 -6.88 5.93 -12.82
CA GLY A 50 -8.29 6.34 -12.81
C GLY A 50 -8.82 6.55 -11.39
N GLY A 51 -10.16 6.61 -11.28
CA GLY A 51 -10.87 6.78 -10.00
C GLY A 51 -11.27 5.45 -9.40
N PHE A 52 -12.32 4.85 -9.95
CA PHE A 52 -12.77 3.51 -9.64
C PHE A 52 -12.70 2.67 -10.91
N TRP A 53 -12.17 1.47 -10.79
CA TRP A 53 -12.04 0.52 -11.90
C TRP A 53 -12.07 -0.90 -11.34
N ASP A 54 -12.61 -1.83 -12.11
CA ASP A 54 -12.40 -3.26 -11.93
C ASP A 54 -11.25 -3.72 -12.84
N PHE A 55 -10.50 -4.72 -12.40
CA PHE A 55 -9.38 -5.24 -13.17
C PHE A 55 -9.21 -6.74 -12.98
N THR A 56 -8.46 -7.33 -13.90
CA THR A 56 -8.01 -8.73 -13.86
C THR A 56 -6.58 -8.80 -14.37
N ALA A 57 -5.95 -9.97 -14.29
CA ALA A 57 -4.60 -10.20 -14.78
C ALA A 57 -4.56 -10.32 -16.32
N ASP A 58 -4.82 -9.20 -17.01
CA ASP A 58 -4.92 -9.10 -18.46
C ASP A 58 -3.78 -8.32 -19.13
N LEU A 59 -2.78 -7.90 -18.35
CA LEU A 59 -1.65 -7.06 -18.81
C LEU A 59 -2.08 -5.70 -19.39
N ALA A 60 -3.27 -5.19 -19.02
CA ALA A 60 -3.76 -3.90 -19.53
C ALA A 60 -2.90 -2.70 -19.12
N HIS A 61 -2.21 -2.80 -17.98
CA HIS A 61 -1.27 -1.79 -17.49
C HIS A 61 0.10 -2.40 -17.23
N GLY A 62 1.15 -1.60 -17.37
CA GLY A 62 2.54 -1.94 -17.04
C GLY A 62 2.81 -2.02 -15.53
N ASP A 63 1.88 -2.59 -14.78
CA ASP A 63 1.94 -2.78 -13.34
C ASP A 63 1.84 -4.29 -13.02
N THR A 64 2.65 -4.74 -12.05
CA THR A 64 2.69 -6.15 -11.64
C THR A 64 1.32 -6.69 -11.19
N ALA A 65 0.42 -5.83 -10.73
CA ALA A 65 -0.95 -6.20 -10.36
C ALA A 65 -1.80 -6.74 -11.53
N TYR A 66 -1.43 -6.43 -12.77
CA TYR A 66 -2.11 -6.90 -13.99
C TYR A 66 -1.49 -8.19 -14.55
N THR A 67 -0.63 -8.86 -13.78
CA THR A 67 0.03 -10.12 -14.13
C THR A 67 -0.45 -11.26 -13.23
N ASN A 68 -0.14 -12.51 -13.60
CA ASN A 68 -0.34 -13.68 -12.74
C ASN A 68 0.87 -13.98 -11.83
N LEU A 69 1.81 -13.04 -11.69
CA LEU A 69 2.96 -13.21 -10.81
C LEU A 69 2.56 -12.98 -9.35
N ALA A 70 3.19 -13.72 -8.44
CA ALA A 70 2.93 -13.54 -7.01
C ALA A 70 3.45 -12.17 -6.54
N LEU A 71 2.54 -11.35 -6.03
CA LEU A 71 2.88 -10.10 -5.35
C LEU A 71 3.31 -10.40 -3.91
N LYS A 72 4.51 -9.94 -3.54
CA LYS A 72 4.95 -9.99 -2.14
C LYS A 72 4.22 -8.93 -1.32
N ALA A 73 4.30 -9.01 0.01
CA ALA A 73 3.75 -7.96 0.86
C ALA A 73 4.34 -6.58 0.49
N HIS A 74 3.47 -5.62 0.19
CA HIS A 74 3.80 -4.27 -0.20
C HIS A 74 2.71 -3.29 0.25
N THR A 75 2.98 -1.99 0.10
CA THR A 75 2.03 -0.90 0.23
C THR A 75 1.95 -0.17 -1.10
N ASP A 76 0.76 0.16 -1.56
CA ASP A 76 0.58 0.79 -2.88
C ASP A 76 0.99 2.26 -2.90
N SER A 77 1.20 2.77 -4.11
CA SER A 77 1.35 4.21 -4.38
C SER A 77 2.56 4.87 -3.69
N THR A 78 3.63 4.12 -3.47
CA THR A 78 4.86 4.62 -2.82
C THR A 78 5.57 5.72 -3.61
N TYR A 79 5.22 5.89 -4.87
CA TYR A 79 5.62 6.98 -5.77
C TYR A 79 4.80 8.27 -5.60
N PHE A 80 3.90 8.35 -4.62
CA PHE A 80 3.31 9.61 -4.17
C PHE A 80 3.94 10.09 -2.85
N THR A 81 4.06 11.41 -2.68
CA THR A 81 4.51 12.00 -1.39
C THR A 81 3.45 11.81 -0.31
N ASP A 82 2.21 11.67 -0.74
CA ASP A 82 1.05 11.33 0.07
C ASP A 82 0.40 10.08 -0.55
N PRO A 83 0.82 8.87 -0.16
CA PRO A 83 0.25 7.60 -0.64
C PRO A 83 -1.24 7.46 -0.25
N CYS A 84 -1.96 6.59 -0.93
CA CYS A 84 -3.33 6.24 -0.57
C CYS A 84 -3.38 5.64 0.85
N GLY A 85 -4.17 6.24 1.75
CA GLY A 85 -4.26 5.81 3.14
C GLY A 85 -5.20 4.63 3.40
N LEU A 86 -6.19 4.41 2.52
CA LEU A 86 -7.12 3.29 2.59
C LEU A 86 -7.28 2.70 1.19
N GLN A 87 -7.24 1.38 1.12
CA GLN A 87 -7.40 0.61 -0.11
C GLN A 87 -8.52 -0.42 0.07
N ILE A 88 -9.35 -0.56 -0.96
CA ILE A 88 -10.53 -1.41 -0.94
C ILE A 88 -10.45 -2.35 -2.13
N PHE A 89 -10.39 -3.64 -1.85
CA PHE A 89 -10.49 -4.70 -2.85
C PHE A 89 -11.81 -5.45 -2.69
N HIS A 90 -12.47 -5.69 -3.82
CA HIS A 90 -13.66 -6.52 -3.87
C HIS A 90 -13.49 -7.62 -4.91
N LEU A 91 -13.55 -8.87 -4.45
CA LEU A 91 -13.48 -10.03 -5.32
C LEU A 91 -14.79 -10.18 -6.12
N LEU A 92 -14.76 -9.83 -7.40
CA LEU A 92 -15.90 -9.98 -8.30
C LEU A 92 -16.03 -11.42 -8.85
N SER A 93 -14.90 -12.07 -9.15
CA SER A 93 -14.85 -13.45 -9.65
C SER A 93 -13.52 -14.13 -9.33
N HIS A 94 -13.56 -15.44 -9.10
CA HIS A 94 -12.40 -16.32 -9.02
C HIS A 94 -12.79 -17.75 -9.43
N THR A 95 -13.13 -17.92 -10.72
CA THR A 95 -13.69 -19.19 -11.24
C THR A 95 -12.72 -19.96 -12.15
N GLU A 96 -11.73 -19.28 -12.74
CA GLU A 96 -10.89 -19.83 -13.82
C GLU A 96 -9.39 -19.87 -13.44
N GLY A 97 -9.08 -20.26 -12.20
CA GLY A 97 -7.69 -20.28 -11.72
C GLY A 97 -7.50 -21.07 -10.44
N ALA A 98 -6.24 -21.11 -9.99
CA ALA A 98 -5.83 -21.65 -8.69
C ALA A 98 -4.83 -20.69 -8.05
N GLY A 99 -4.79 -20.63 -6.72
CA GLY A 99 -4.00 -19.65 -5.97
C GLY A 99 -4.71 -18.29 -5.88
N GLY A 100 -3.96 -17.19 -5.84
CA GLY A 100 -4.52 -15.85 -5.72
C GLY A 100 -4.98 -15.48 -4.30
N GLU A 101 -4.47 -16.20 -3.30
CA GLU A 101 -4.76 -15.90 -1.91
C GLU A 101 -4.23 -14.51 -1.52
N SER A 102 -5.07 -13.74 -0.83
CA SER A 102 -4.65 -12.46 -0.26
C SER A 102 -3.67 -12.68 0.90
N LEU A 103 -2.57 -11.94 0.88
CA LEU A 103 -1.59 -11.88 1.96
C LEU A 103 -1.68 -10.52 2.65
N LEU A 104 -1.85 -10.52 3.97
CA LEU A 104 -1.80 -9.31 4.80
C LEU A 104 -0.67 -9.46 5.83
N VAL A 105 0.12 -8.40 5.98
CA VAL A 105 1.22 -8.33 6.96
C VAL A 105 1.09 -7.02 7.73
N ASP A 106 1.17 -7.11 9.06
CA ASP A 106 1.25 -5.92 9.92
C ASP A 106 2.65 -5.29 9.82
N GLY A 107 2.77 -4.25 9.00
CA GLY A 107 4.02 -3.52 8.78
C GLY A 107 4.55 -2.83 10.02
N PHE A 108 3.67 -2.35 10.92
CA PHE A 108 4.08 -1.74 12.18
C PHE A 108 4.70 -2.78 13.10
N ARG A 109 4.06 -3.94 13.24
CA ARG A 109 4.63 -5.05 13.99
C ARG A 109 5.96 -5.51 13.41
N ALA A 110 6.09 -5.60 12.09
CA ALA A 110 7.34 -5.95 11.44
C ALA A 110 8.47 -4.94 11.76
N ALA A 111 8.18 -3.64 11.68
CA ALA A 111 9.14 -2.58 12.04
C ALA A 111 9.52 -2.60 13.52
N THR A 112 8.56 -2.83 14.43
CA THR A 112 8.83 -2.97 15.87
C THR A 112 9.74 -4.16 16.15
N LEU A 113 9.46 -5.33 15.54
CA LEU A 113 10.31 -6.52 15.71
C LEU A 113 11.72 -6.31 15.16
N LEU A 114 11.85 -5.62 14.02
CA LEU A 114 13.15 -5.22 13.49
C LEU A 114 13.89 -4.30 14.47
N GLY A 115 13.23 -3.29 15.03
CA GLY A 115 13.84 -2.39 16.01
C GLY A 115 14.33 -3.11 17.27
N GLN A 116 13.62 -4.15 17.71
CA GLN A 116 14.03 -4.98 18.85
C GLN A 116 15.23 -5.88 18.52
N ALA A 117 15.24 -6.47 17.34
CA ALA A 117 16.29 -7.41 16.93
C ALA A 117 17.56 -6.70 16.44
N ASN A 118 17.41 -5.60 15.71
CA ASN A 118 18.49 -4.82 15.11
C ASN A 118 18.07 -3.34 14.97
N PRO A 119 18.30 -2.52 16.02
CA PRO A 119 17.99 -1.09 16.01
C PRO A 119 18.71 -0.31 14.90
N ALA A 120 19.92 -0.73 14.52
CA ALA A 120 20.69 -0.06 13.48
C ALA A 120 20.03 -0.19 12.10
N HIS A 121 19.51 -1.37 11.76
CA HIS A 121 18.78 -1.55 10.51
C HIS A 121 17.46 -0.77 10.49
N LEU A 122 16.75 -0.70 11.63
CA LEU A 122 15.57 0.15 11.72
C LEU A 122 15.94 1.63 11.51
N ASP A 123 17.05 2.11 12.07
CA ASP A 123 17.52 3.49 11.88
C ASP A 123 17.84 3.78 10.40
N VAL A 124 18.47 2.84 9.68
CA VAL A 124 18.68 2.96 8.23
C VAL A 124 17.34 3.11 7.50
N LEU A 125 16.38 2.21 7.73
CA LEU A 125 15.06 2.27 7.08
C LEU A 125 14.26 3.52 7.47
N ALA A 126 14.49 4.04 8.68
CA ALA A 126 13.83 5.20 9.21
C ALA A 126 14.43 6.52 8.71
N ARG A 127 15.70 6.56 8.30
CA ARG A 127 16.36 7.80 7.84
C ARG A 127 16.53 7.87 6.33
N THR A 128 16.66 6.73 5.67
CA THR A 128 16.96 6.66 4.25
C THR A 128 15.71 6.89 3.44
N LYS A 129 15.72 7.95 2.62
CA LYS A 129 14.70 8.16 1.60
C LYS A 129 14.98 7.27 0.40
N VAL A 130 13.96 6.56 -0.06
CA VAL A 130 14.06 5.65 -1.19
C VAL A 130 13.29 6.26 -2.37
N PRO A 131 13.95 6.48 -3.53
CA PRO A 131 13.23 6.91 -4.73
C PRO A 131 12.31 5.79 -5.21
N THR A 132 11.18 6.17 -5.78
CA THR A 132 10.14 5.26 -6.28
C THR A 132 9.58 5.79 -7.58
N HIS A 133 9.00 4.93 -8.41
CA HIS A 133 8.42 5.34 -9.68
C HIS A 133 7.23 4.46 -10.09
N ALA A 134 6.39 5.00 -10.98
CA ALA A 134 5.43 4.27 -11.78
C ALA A 134 5.61 4.71 -13.24
N VAL A 135 6.21 3.83 -14.05
CA VAL A 135 6.61 4.10 -15.45
C VAL A 135 6.21 2.95 -16.38
N GLY A 136 5.17 2.22 -16.01
CA GLY A 136 4.69 1.04 -16.74
C GLY A 136 3.99 1.36 -18.05
N ASP A 137 3.20 2.44 -18.08
CA ASP A 137 2.42 2.84 -19.25
C ASP A 137 3.04 4.03 -19.97
N ALA A 138 2.78 4.13 -21.28
CA ALA A 138 3.35 5.19 -22.11
C ALA A 138 2.73 6.57 -21.80
N GLU A 139 1.51 6.60 -21.28
CA GLU A 139 0.73 7.81 -21.04
C GLU A 139 1.20 8.60 -19.80
N TYR A 140 1.85 7.93 -18.83
CA TYR A 140 2.24 8.57 -17.58
C TYR A 140 3.59 8.07 -17.06
N HIS A 141 4.32 8.99 -16.44
CA HIS A 141 5.62 8.71 -15.85
C HIS A 141 5.70 9.43 -14.51
N PHE A 142 5.51 8.70 -13.43
CA PHE A 142 5.74 9.21 -12.07
C PHE A 142 7.11 8.79 -11.62
N MET A 143 7.94 9.77 -11.26
CA MET A 143 9.21 9.52 -10.61
C MET A 143 9.33 10.39 -9.38
N MET A 144 9.52 9.75 -8.24
CA MET A 144 9.90 10.41 -7.00
C MET A 144 11.41 10.45 -6.89
N PRO A 145 12.01 11.65 -6.94
CA PRO A 145 13.44 11.79 -6.76
C PRO A 145 13.81 11.49 -5.29
N GLU A 146 15.05 11.05 -5.04
CA GLU A 146 15.52 10.60 -3.73
C GLU A 146 15.29 11.66 -2.63
N GLU A 147 15.43 12.95 -2.94
CA GLU A 147 15.23 14.05 -1.99
C GLU A 147 13.79 14.13 -1.47
N ARG A 148 12.83 13.63 -2.25
CA ARG A 148 11.40 13.57 -1.93
C ARG A 148 10.89 12.14 -1.72
N GLY A 149 11.77 11.15 -1.81
CA GLY A 149 11.44 9.75 -1.58
C GLY A 149 10.88 9.53 -0.18
N ASN A 150 10.01 8.53 -0.06
CA ASN A 150 9.49 8.10 1.22
C ASN A 150 10.58 7.35 2.00
N ARG A 151 10.51 7.42 3.33
CA ARG A 151 11.25 6.49 4.21
C ARG A 151 10.50 5.18 4.24
N ILE A 152 11.21 4.05 4.26
CA ILE A 152 10.55 2.73 4.31
C ILE A 152 9.73 2.60 5.59
N VAL A 153 10.28 3.07 6.71
CA VAL A 153 9.56 3.20 7.97
C VAL A 153 9.57 4.67 8.38
N GLU A 154 8.41 5.23 8.66
CA GLU A 154 8.31 6.52 9.33
C GLU A 154 7.98 6.28 10.80
N LEU A 155 8.73 6.94 11.68
CA LEU A 155 8.52 6.88 13.12
C LEU A 155 7.75 8.12 13.58
N SER A 156 7.09 8.01 14.73
CA SER A 156 6.49 9.12 15.47
C SER A 156 7.52 10.22 15.75
N GLN A 157 7.06 11.42 16.10
CA GLN A 157 7.96 12.56 16.36
C GLN A 157 9.00 12.29 17.46
N ASP A 158 8.65 11.48 18.46
CA ASP A 158 9.55 11.05 19.54
C ASP A 158 10.35 9.79 19.20
N GLY A 159 10.12 9.19 18.02
CA GLY A 159 10.78 7.98 17.55
C GLY A 159 10.35 6.70 18.27
N SER A 160 9.27 6.74 19.07
CA SER A 160 8.85 5.62 19.91
C SER A 160 8.11 4.51 19.16
N GLU A 161 7.40 4.84 18.07
CA GLU A 161 6.59 3.89 17.33
C GLU A 161 6.56 4.16 15.82
N PRO A 162 6.38 3.14 14.97
CA PRO A 162 6.15 3.33 13.55
C PRO A 162 4.76 3.93 13.31
N VAL A 163 4.69 4.95 12.44
CA VAL A 163 3.44 5.64 12.05
C VAL A 163 3.09 5.44 10.58
N ARG A 164 4.06 5.03 9.75
CA ARG A 164 3.84 4.70 8.34
C ARG A 164 4.87 3.68 7.87
N VAL A 165 4.46 2.77 7.00
CA VAL A 165 5.35 1.92 6.21
C VAL A 165 5.09 2.23 4.75
N ALA A 166 6.14 2.52 3.99
CA ALA A 166 6.07 2.75 2.55
C ALA A 166 7.07 1.80 1.87
N TYR A 167 6.59 0.62 1.50
CA TYR A 167 7.42 -0.46 0.98
C TYR A 167 6.76 -1.10 -0.23
N ASN A 168 7.33 -0.90 -1.40
CA ASN A 168 7.01 -1.68 -2.60
C ASN A 168 8.31 -1.89 -3.37
N ASN A 169 8.67 -3.17 -3.58
CA ASN A 169 9.92 -3.48 -4.27
C ASN A 169 9.81 -3.25 -5.78
N ASP A 170 8.61 -3.35 -6.34
CA ASP A 170 8.36 -3.23 -7.77
C ASP A 170 8.27 -1.74 -8.19
N ASP A 171 7.86 -0.86 -7.27
CA ASP A 171 7.93 0.60 -7.45
C ASP A 171 9.34 1.18 -7.19
N ARG A 172 10.26 0.40 -6.61
CA ARG A 172 11.50 0.95 -6.06
C ARG A 172 12.43 1.44 -7.18
N GLY A 173 12.74 2.72 -7.14
CA GLY A 173 13.70 3.35 -8.03
C GLY A 173 15.15 3.01 -7.69
N THR A 174 16.04 3.30 -8.64
CA THR A 174 17.49 3.23 -8.42
C THR A 174 17.91 4.34 -7.45
N ILE A 175 18.62 4.00 -6.39
CA ILE A 175 19.25 4.98 -5.49
C ILE A 175 20.39 5.66 -6.25
N ARG A 176 20.36 6.99 -6.34
CA ARG A 176 21.27 7.77 -7.20
C ARG A 176 22.04 8.75 -6.32
N GLY A 177 23.35 8.56 -6.19
CA GLY A 177 24.19 9.50 -5.44
C GLY A 177 25.64 9.05 -5.29
N LYS A 178 26.44 9.89 -4.63
CA LYS A 178 27.83 9.61 -4.24
C LYS A 178 27.91 8.75 -2.97
N LYS A 179 27.00 7.79 -2.79
CA LYS A 179 27.10 6.84 -1.69
C LYS A 179 28.17 5.83 -2.06
N THR A 180 29.12 5.64 -1.16
CA THR A 180 30.18 4.64 -1.29
C THR A 180 29.57 3.24 -1.20
N VAL A 181 30.28 2.23 -1.74
CA VAL A 181 29.85 0.84 -1.60
C VAL A 181 29.81 0.46 -0.13
N GLU A 182 30.75 0.96 0.66
CA GLU A 182 30.81 0.77 2.10
C GLU A 182 29.58 1.35 2.82
N GLU A 183 29.08 2.52 2.42
CA GLU A 183 27.83 3.07 2.98
C GLU A 183 26.60 2.21 2.60
N LEU A 184 26.57 1.65 1.38
CA LEU A 184 25.50 0.74 0.96
C LEU A 184 25.59 -0.62 1.65
N ASP A 185 26.79 -1.10 1.98
CA ASP A 185 27.00 -2.36 2.71
C ASP A 185 26.59 -2.25 4.19
N THR A 186 26.46 -1.03 4.72
CA THR A 186 25.90 -0.79 6.06
C THR A 186 24.38 -0.72 6.09
N TRP A 187 23.73 -0.78 4.93
CA TRP A 187 22.26 -0.76 4.81
C TRP A 187 21.62 -2.14 4.82
#